data_AF-A0A1S3WUF3-F1
#
_entry.id   AF-A0A1S3WUF3-F1
#
_cell.length_a   1.000
_cell.length_b   1.000
_cell.length_c   1.000
_cell.angle_alpha   90.00
_cell.angle_beta   90.00
_cell.angle_gamma   90.00
#
_symmetry.space_group_name_H-M   'P 1'
#
loop_
_entity.id
_entity.type
_entity.pdbx_description
1 polymer ?
#
loop_
_entity_poly.entity_id
_entity_poly.type
_entity_poly.pdbx_seq_one_letter_code
_entity_poly.pdbx_strand_id
1 'polypeptide(L)'
;MISIHNEEENTFILDILKKQQKNPDDILLGMFFDTDDASFKWFDKSNMTFDKWADQDDEELVDTCAFLHTKTGGWKKGNCEISSVEGTICKRAIPYEKEYLSDNHILVSALVIASTVILTVLGAIAWFLYKRNLYSGFTTIFSTAPQSPYNDDCVLVVAEEN
;
A
#
# COMPACT_ATOMS: atom_id res chain seq x y z
N MET A 1 -18.96 -3.82 -17.75
CA MET A 1 -18.09 -4.14 -18.89
C MET A 1 -17.37 -2.88 -19.34
N ILE A 2 -16.32 -2.98 -20.14
CA ILE A 2 -15.49 -1.83 -20.53
C ILE A 2 -16.08 -1.04 -21.69
N SER A 3 -16.11 0.29 -21.56
CA SER A 3 -16.42 1.25 -22.62
C SER A 3 -15.15 2.02 -22.99
N ILE A 4 -15.01 2.38 -24.27
CA ILE A 4 -13.83 3.07 -24.79
C ILE A 4 -14.27 4.35 -25.52
N HIS A 5 -13.77 5.51 -25.09
CA HIS A 5 -14.21 6.81 -25.60
C HIS A 5 -13.16 7.59 -26.38
N ASN A 6 -11.92 7.11 -26.44
CA ASN A 6 -10.83 7.72 -27.20
C ASN A 6 -9.68 6.71 -27.45
N GLU A 7 -8.73 7.11 -28.30
CA GLU A 7 -7.59 6.28 -28.67
C GLU A 7 -6.62 6.06 -27.49
N GLU A 8 -6.50 7.03 -26.58
CA GLU A 8 -5.66 6.92 -25.39
C GLU A 8 -6.16 5.80 -24.47
N GLU A 9 -7.47 5.71 -24.25
CA GLU A 9 -8.12 4.65 -23.46
C GLU A 9 -7.93 3.28 -24.14
N ASN A 10 -8.14 3.20 -25.46
CA ASN A 10 -7.89 1.97 -26.21
C ASN A 10 -6.43 1.50 -26.06
N THR A 11 -5.48 2.42 -26.16
CA THR A 11 -4.05 2.13 -26.02
C THR A 11 -3.66 1.74 -24.60
N PHE A 12 -4.24 2.42 -23.60
CA PHE A 12 -4.05 2.11 -22.18
C PHE A 12 -4.51 0.70 -21.85
N ILE A 13 -5.66 0.28 -22.36
CA ILE A 13 -6.18 -1.08 -22.20
C ILE A 13 -5.20 -2.12 -22.77
N LEU A 14 -4.65 -1.86 -23.97
CA LEU A 14 -3.68 -2.76 -24.60
C LEU A 14 -2.39 -2.86 -23.79
N ASP A 15 -1.91 -1.77 -23.18
CA ASP A 15 -0.74 -1.79 -22.30
C ASP A 15 -1.00 -2.61 -21.01
N ILE A 16 -2.19 -2.47 -20.41
CA ILE A 16 -2.59 -3.29 -19.25
C ILE A 16 -2.57 -4.78 -19.63
N LEU A 17 -3.18 -5.11 -20.77
CA LEU A 17 -3.23 -6.49 -21.26
C LEU A 17 -1.82 -7.02 -21.47
N LYS A 18 -0.94 -6.34 -22.23
CA LYS A 18 0.45 -6.78 -22.47
C LYS A 18 1.25 -7.15 -21.21
N LYS A 19 0.93 -6.55 -20.06
CA LYS A 19 1.59 -6.85 -18.77
C LYS A 19 1.14 -8.17 -18.13
N GLN A 20 0.02 -8.74 -18.53
CA GLN A 20 -0.47 -10.03 -18.04
C GLN A 20 0.27 -11.19 -18.73
N GLN A 21 0.57 -12.25 -17.98
CA GLN A 21 1.25 -13.45 -18.52
C GLN A 21 0.38 -14.27 -19.47
N LYS A 22 -0.93 -14.22 -19.32
CA LYS A 22 -1.90 -14.85 -20.20
C LYS A 22 -2.91 -13.80 -20.62
N ASN A 23 -2.87 -13.42 -21.88
CA ASN A 23 -3.88 -12.58 -22.49
C ASN A 23 -4.63 -13.40 -23.51
N PRO A 24 -5.96 -13.31 -23.52
CA PRO A 24 -6.72 -13.84 -24.63
C PRO A 24 -6.41 -13.03 -25.89
N ASP A 25 -6.58 -13.66 -27.05
CA ASP A 25 -6.44 -12.98 -28.33
C ASP A 25 -7.52 -11.90 -28.50
N ASP A 26 -8.69 -12.10 -27.88
CA ASP A 26 -9.82 -11.20 -27.95
C ASP A 26 -10.48 -10.99 -26.58
N ILE A 27 -10.84 -9.74 -26.29
CA ILE A 27 -11.52 -9.34 -25.05
C ILE A 27 -12.92 -8.83 -25.38
N LEU A 28 -13.93 -9.33 -24.68
CA LEU A 28 -15.29 -8.83 -24.82
C LEU A 28 -15.39 -7.39 -24.31
N LEU A 29 -15.79 -6.48 -25.20
CA LEU A 29 -16.11 -5.09 -24.88
C LEU A 29 -17.51 -5.01 -24.28
N GLY A 30 -17.76 -3.92 -23.57
CA GLY A 30 -19.09 -3.59 -23.06
C GLY A 30 -20.03 -3.03 -24.11
N MET A 31 -20.01 -3.57 -25.33
CA MET A 31 -20.78 -3.07 -26.46
C MET A 31 -21.65 -4.17 -27.06
N PHE A 32 -22.88 -3.80 -27.43
CA PHE A 32 -23.85 -4.67 -28.07
C PHE A 32 -24.51 -3.94 -29.24
N PHE A 33 -25.02 -4.70 -30.21
CA PHE A 33 -25.82 -4.17 -31.30
C PHE A 33 -27.29 -4.09 -30.87
N ASP A 34 -27.86 -2.89 -30.92
CA ASP A 34 -29.27 -2.64 -30.70
C ASP A 34 -30.02 -2.77 -32.02
N THR A 35 -30.87 -3.78 -32.14
CA THR A 35 -31.65 -4.06 -33.35
C THR A 35 -32.76 -3.06 -33.61
N ASP A 36 -33.28 -2.40 -32.57
CA ASP A 36 -34.36 -1.42 -32.71
C ASP A 36 -33.81 -0.12 -33.32
N ASP A 37 -32.63 0.30 -32.87
CA ASP A 37 -31.94 1.50 -33.34
C ASP A 37 -30.90 1.22 -34.45
N ALA A 38 -30.75 -0.04 -34.87
CA ALA A 38 -29.77 -0.51 -35.84
C ALA A 38 -28.34 0.06 -35.60
N SER A 39 -27.91 0.10 -34.34
CA SER A 39 -26.65 0.75 -33.94
C SER A 39 -25.96 0.07 -32.77
N PHE A 40 -24.64 0.23 -32.67
CA PHE A 40 -23.88 -0.25 -31.52
C PHE A 40 -24.01 0.71 -30.33
N LYS A 41 -24.16 0.14 -29.13
CA LYS A 41 -24.32 0.89 -27.87
C LYS A 41 -23.47 0.30 -26.76
N TRP A 42 -23.01 1.16 -25.86
CA TRP A 42 -22.32 0.75 -24.64
C TRP A 42 -23.32 0.32 -23.54
N PHE A 43 -23.01 -0.75 -22.82
CA PHE A 43 -23.79 -1.24 -21.68
C PHE A 43 -23.85 -0.24 -20.50
N ASP A 44 -22.84 0.63 -20.36
CA ASP A 44 -22.83 1.67 -19.33
C ASP A 44 -23.65 2.92 -19.71
N LYS A 45 -24.33 2.88 -20.87
CA LYS A 45 -25.18 3.95 -21.42
C LYS A 45 -24.43 5.24 -21.77
N SER A 46 -23.11 5.18 -21.83
CA SER A 46 -22.30 6.29 -22.35
C SER A 46 -22.46 6.42 -23.87
N ASN A 47 -22.18 7.60 -24.39
CA ASN A 47 -22.28 7.85 -25.83
C ASN A 47 -21.13 7.14 -26.57
N MET A 48 -21.44 6.62 -27.77
CA MET A 48 -20.44 6.09 -28.68
C MET A 48 -19.74 7.25 -29.40
N THR A 49 -18.63 7.71 -28.82
CA THR A 49 -17.83 8.84 -29.32
C THR A 49 -16.58 8.42 -30.08
N PHE A 50 -16.26 7.14 -30.04
CA PHE A 50 -15.04 6.57 -30.62
C PHE A 50 -15.31 5.13 -31.02
N ASP A 51 -14.71 4.74 -32.13
CA ASP A 51 -14.70 3.38 -32.63
C ASP A 51 -13.37 3.07 -33.33
N LYS A 52 -13.00 1.79 -33.31
CA LYS A 52 -11.78 1.29 -33.96
C LYS A 52 -12.04 -0.05 -34.63
N TRP A 53 -13.13 -0.13 -35.39
CA TRP A 53 -13.50 -1.35 -36.12
C TRP A 53 -12.38 -1.79 -37.05
N ALA A 54 -12.04 -3.08 -37.00
CA ALA A 54 -11.21 -3.72 -38.00
C ALA A 54 -12.04 -3.95 -39.27
N ASP A 55 -11.39 -3.93 -40.43
CA ASP A 55 -12.05 -4.30 -41.69
C ASP A 55 -12.56 -5.74 -41.58
N GLN A 56 -13.87 -5.90 -41.66
CA GLN A 56 -14.57 -7.17 -41.60
C GLN A 56 -15.75 -7.16 -42.58
N ASP A 57 -16.10 -8.34 -43.07
CA ASP A 57 -17.27 -8.52 -43.91
C ASP A 57 -18.55 -8.17 -43.13
N ASP A 58 -19.60 -7.76 -43.85
CA ASP A 58 -20.90 -7.48 -43.26
C ASP A 58 -21.54 -8.79 -42.78
N GLU A 59 -21.35 -9.11 -41.51
CA GLU A 59 -22.00 -10.22 -40.82
C GLU A 59 -23.45 -9.87 -40.42
N GLU A 60 -24.32 -10.88 -40.30
CA GLU A 60 -25.66 -10.70 -39.74
C GLU A 60 -25.57 -10.19 -38.30
N LEU A 61 -26.13 -9.00 -38.04
CA LEU A 61 -25.95 -8.28 -36.78
C LEU A 61 -26.93 -8.71 -35.66
N VAL A 62 -27.46 -9.93 -35.73
CA VAL A 62 -28.38 -10.44 -34.70
C VAL A 62 -27.56 -10.97 -33.53
N ASP A 63 -27.90 -10.54 -32.31
CA ASP A 63 -27.18 -10.94 -31.08
C ASP A 63 -25.66 -10.73 -31.18
N THR A 64 -25.28 -9.55 -31.69
CA THR A 64 -23.89 -9.20 -31.97
C THR A 64 -23.30 -8.32 -30.87
N CYS A 65 -22.15 -8.75 -30.36
CA CYS A 65 -21.29 -8.07 -29.43
C CYS A 65 -20.00 -7.62 -30.13
N ALA A 66 -19.17 -6.86 -29.43
CA ALA A 66 -17.87 -6.43 -29.94
C ALA A 66 -16.72 -6.93 -29.08
N PHE A 67 -15.61 -7.24 -29.76
CA PHE A 67 -14.40 -7.74 -29.12
C PHE A 67 -13.20 -6.91 -29.52
N LEU A 68 -12.33 -6.60 -28.56
CA LEU A 68 -11.05 -5.97 -28.79
C LEU A 68 -10.01 -7.04 -29.11
N HIS A 69 -9.40 -6.96 -30.29
CA HIS A 69 -8.28 -7.82 -30.65
C HIS A 69 -7.00 -7.32 -29.98
N THR A 70 -6.43 -8.10 -29.06
CA THR A 70 -5.38 -7.62 -28.14
C THR A 70 -4.04 -7.34 -28.83
N LYS A 71 -3.82 -7.89 -30.02
CA LYS A 71 -2.58 -7.68 -30.81
C LYS A 71 -2.62 -6.41 -31.65
N THR A 72 -3.74 -6.13 -32.31
CA THR A 72 -3.88 -4.98 -33.23
C THR A 72 -4.52 -3.77 -32.58
N GLY A 73 -5.32 -3.97 -31.53
CA GLY A 73 -6.12 -2.93 -30.91
C GLY A 73 -7.38 -2.55 -31.70
N GLY A 74 -7.68 -3.27 -32.78
CA GLY A 74 -8.92 -3.12 -33.55
C GLY A 74 -10.07 -3.91 -32.93
N TRP A 75 -11.29 -3.52 -33.26
CA TRP A 75 -12.51 -4.12 -32.74
C TRP A 75 -13.15 -4.99 -33.81
N LYS A 76 -13.66 -6.15 -33.40
CA LYS A 76 -14.37 -7.08 -34.27
C LYS A 76 -15.78 -7.31 -33.78
N LYS A 77 -16.68 -7.57 -34.72
CA LYS A 77 -18.05 -8.01 -34.44
C LYS A 77 -18.02 -9.52 -34.18
N GLY A 78 -18.98 -10.01 -33.39
CA GLY A 78 -19.15 -11.44 -33.18
C GLY A 78 -20.34 -11.73 -32.28
N ASN A 79 -20.80 -12.97 -32.28
CA ASN A 79 -21.97 -13.38 -31.49
C ASN A 79 -21.70 -13.22 -29.96
N CYS A 80 -22.73 -12.81 -29.20
CA CYS A 80 -22.64 -12.63 -27.75
C CYS A 80 -22.60 -13.96 -26.95
N GLU A 81 -23.22 -15.03 -27.44
CA GLU A 81 -23.34 -16.37 -26.81
C GLU A 81 -22.08 -17.25 -26.94
N ILE A 82 -20.91 -16.66 -27.13
CA ILE A 82 -19.68 -17.43 -27.34
C ILE A 82 -19.14 -17.96 -26.01
N SER A 83 -19.08 -19.29 -25.88
CA SER A 83 -18.49 -20.04 -24.75
C SER A 83 -16.96 -19.92 -24.62
N SER A 84 -16.30 -19.20 -25.54
CA SER A 84 -14.85 -18.97 -25.59
C SER A 84 -14.42 -17.54 -25.22
N VAL A 85 -15.27 -16.74 -24.58
CA VAL A 85 -14.83 -15.44 -24.03
C VAL A 85 -13.91 -15.69 -22.83
N GLU A 86 -12.60 -15.62 -23.08
CA GLU A 86 -11.56 -15.83 -22.08
C GLU A 86 -11.44 -14.67 -21.06
N GLY A 87 -12.25 -13.60 -21.21
CA GLY A 87 -12.41 -12.57 -20.19
C GLY A 87 -13.04 -11.27 -20.70
N THR A 88 -13.58 -10.48 -19.78
CA THR A 88 -13.98 -9.08 -20.02
C THR A 88 -13.26 -8.17 -19.03
N ILE A 89 -13.04 -6.92 -19.42
CA ILE A 89 -12.47 -5.90 -18.55
C ILE A 89 -13.60 -5.10 -17.90
N CYS A 90 -13.44 -4.79 -16.62
CA CYS A 90 -14.36 -3.93 -15.89
C CYS A 90 -13.80 -2.51 -15.81
N LYS A 91 -14.63 -1.54 -16.17
CA LYS A 91 -14.38 -0.11 -15.96
C LYS A 91 -15.35 0.41 -14.92
N ARG A 92 -14.86 1.18 -13.96
CA ARG A 92 -15.67 1.82 -12.92
C ARG A 92 -15.16 3.24 -12.70
N ALA A 93 -16.06 4.21 -12.71
CA ALA A 93 -15.76 5.55 -12.23
C ALA A 93 -15.54 5.50 -10.71
N ILE A 94 -14.39 5.95 -10.26
CA ILE A 94 -14.13 6.17 -8.84
C ILE A 94 -14.53 7.61 -8.56
N PRO A 95 -15.57 7.88 -7.74
CA PRO A 95 -15.83 9.25 -7.30
C PRO A 95 -14.59 9.72 -6.54
N TYR A 96 -14.01 10.85 -6.95
CA TYR A 96 -12.92 11.49 -6.21
C TYR A 96 -13.46 12.07 -4.89
N GLU A 97 -13.84 11.22 -3.96
CA GLU A 97 -13.85 11.57 -2.56
C GLU A 97 -12.37 11.57 -2.13
N LYS A 98 -11.93 12.57 -1.36
CA LYS A 98 -10.55 12.64 -0.85
C LYS A 98 -10.28 11.52 0.17
N GLU A 99 -10.32 10.27 -0.26
CA GLU A 99 -10.12 9.09 0.59
C GLU A 99 -8.67 9.01 1.11
N TYR A 100 -7.74 9.76 0.51
CA TYR A 100 -6.33 9.85 0.91
C TYR A 100 -6.01 10.96 1.92
N LEU A 101 -6.99 11.79 2.29
CA LEU A 101 -6.85 12.77 3.38
C LEU A 101 -7.90 12.48 4.44
N SER A 102 -7.96 11.23 4.90
CA SER A 102 -8.59 10.97 6.19
C SER A 102 -7.77 11.73 7.24
N ASP A 103 -8.36 12.74 7.89
CA ASP A 103 -7.76 13.44 9.04
C ASP A 103 -7.24 12.46 10.10
N ASN A 104 -7.82 11.25 10.15
CA ASN A 104 -7.37 10.15 10.99
C ASN A 104 -5.93 9.72 10.68
N HIS A 105 -5.45 9.76 9.43
CA HIS A 105 -4.08 9.38 9.10
C HIS A 105 -3.06 10.37 9.68
N ILE A 106 -3.37 11.68 9.62
CA ILE A 106 -2.53 12.73 10.22
C ILE A 106 -2.54 12.59 11.75
N LEU A 107 -3.72 12.40 12.34
CA LEU A 107 -3.88 12.27 13.80
C LEU A 107 -3.20 11.01 14.34
N VAL A 108 -3.33 9.87 13.65
CA VAL A 108 -2.66 8.61 13.99
C VAL A 108 -1.14 8.76 13.86
N SER A 109 -0.65 9.36 12.76
CA SER A 109 0.78 9.61 12.57
C SER A 109 1.35 10.49 13.70
N ALA A 110 0.65 11.57 14.06
CA ALA A 110 1.05 12.47 15.14
C ALA A 110 1.09 11.76 16.50
N LEU A 111 0.08 10.94 16.82
CA LEU A 111 0.02 10.17 18.07
C LEU A 111 1.16 9.14 18.17
N VAL A 112 1.48 8.47 17.06
CA VAL A 112 2.59 7.51 17.02
C VAL A 112 3.92 8.23 17.26
N ILE A 113 4.17 9.35 16.58
CA ILE A 113 5.39 10.13 16.76
C ILE A 113 5.52 10.62 18.20
N ALA A 114 4.47 11.21 18.78
CA ALA A 114 4.49 11.69 20.16
C ALA A 114 4.78 10.55 21.16
N SER A 115 4.15 9.39 20.98
CA SER A 115 4.36 8.23 21.86
C SER A 115 5.79 7.70 21.78
N THR A 116 6.38 7.61 20.59
CA THR A 116 7.78 7.17 20.44
C THR A 116 8.76 8.12 21.12
N VAL A 117 8.57 9.43 20.98
CA VAL A 117 9.42 10.44 21.63
C VAL A 117 9.33 10.31 23.15
N ILE A 118 8.12 10.18 23.71
CA ILE A 118 7.92 10.02 25.15
C ILE A 118 8.65 8.77 25.67
N LEU A 119 8.52 7.63 24.99
CA LEU A 119 9.17 6.39 25.40
C LEU A 119 10.71 6.49 25.35
N THR A 120 11.26 7.14 24.33
CA THR A 120 12.73 7.34 24.24
C THR A 120 13.26 8.23 25.37
N VAL A 121 12.53 9.30 25.72
CA VAL A 121 12.89 10.21 26.81
C VAL A 121 12.80 9.50 28.16
N LEU A 122 11.70 8.78 28.43
CA LEU A 122 11.54 8.01 29.67
C LEU A 122 12.62 6.93 29.80
N GLY A 123 12.94 6.23 28.71
CA GLY A 123 14.03 5.25 28.68
C GLY A 123 15.39 5.88 29.00
N ALA A 124 15.70 7.03 28.42
CA ALA A 124 16.95 7.75 28.69
C ALA A 124 17.04 8.25 30.16
N ILE A 125 15.94 8.74 30.72
CA ILE A 125 15.88 9.18 32.12
C ILE A 125 16.07 7.99 33.06
N ALA A 126 15.35 6.89 32.84
CA ALA A 126 15.47 5.67 33.65
C ALA A 126 16.90 5.12 33.60
N TRP A 127 17.50 5.06 32.40
CA TRP A 127 18.90 4.67 32.22
C TRP A 127 19.87 5.56 32.99
N PHE A 128 19.69 6.89 32.92
CA PHE A 128 20.53 7.85 33.62
C PHE A 128 20.43 7.69 35.15
N LEU A 129 19.21 7.54 35.68
CA LEU A 129 18.98 7.31 37.10
C LEU A 129 19.58 5.97 37.56
N TYR A 130 19.43 4.90 36.77
CA TYR A 130 20.02 3.60 37.04
C TYR A 130 21.55 3.69 37.10
N LYS A 131 22.18 4.36 36.12
CA LYS A 131 23.63 4.58 36.09
C LYS A 131 24.10 5.41 37.29
N ARG A 132 23.34 6.44 37.68
CA ARG A 132 23.64 7.26 38.86
C ARG A 132 23.54 6.45 40.16
N ASN A 133 22.55 5.56 40.28
CA ASN A 133 22.42 4.68 41.43
C ASN A 133 23.58 3.67 41.52
N LEU A 134 24.00 3.09 40.39
CA LEU A 134 25.20 2.23 40.36
C LEU A 134 26.48 2.98 40.78
N TYR A 135 26.61 4.24 40.39
CA TYR A 135 27.78 5.05 40.75
C TYR A 135 27.74 5.47 42.23
N SER A 136 26.55 5.78 42.77
CA SER A 136 26.34 6.12 44.17
C SER A 136 26.48 4.92 45.12
N GLY A 137 26.24 3.70 44.64
CA GLY A 137 26.44 2.46 45.41
C GLY A 137 27.91 2.11 45.69
N PHE A 138 28.87 2.80 45.06
CA PHE A 138 30.30 2.59 45.29
C PHE A 138 30.90 3.49 46.39
N THR A 139 30.19 4.52 46.87
CA THR A 139 30.77 5.52 47.80
C THR A 139 30.20 5.51 49.23
N THR A 140 29.43 4.51 49.63
CA THR A 140 28.86 4.48 51.00
C THR A 140 29.04 3.13 51.69
N ILE A 141 30.28 2.70 51.93
CA ILE A 141 30.63 1.94 53.16
C ILE A 141 32.02 2.37 53.62
N PHE A 142 32.11 3.43 54.42
CA PHE A 142 33.11 3.50 55.48
C PHE A 142 32.63 4.35 56.66
N SER A 143 32.63 3.72 57.83
CA SER A 143 32.40 4.23 59.20
C SER A 143 30.97 4.69 59.55
N THR A 144 30.34 4.25 60.65
CA THR A 144 30.77 4.24 62.07
C THR A 144 30.03 3.15 62.89
N ALA A 145 30.69 2.18 63.54
CA ALA A 145 31.20 2.16 64.93
C ALA A 145 30.22 1.56 65.98
N PRO A 146 30.71 0.67 66.88
CA PRO A 146 30.26 0.66 68.27
C PRO A 146 31.44 0.91 69.23
N GLN A 147 31.20 1.76 70.25
CA GLN A 147 32.12 2.00 71.37
C GLN A 147 32.30 0.72 72.21
N SER A 148 33.54 0.43 72.59
CA SER A 148 33.91 -0.39 73.74
C SER A 148 35.08 0.28 74.47
N PRO A 149 35.11 0.29 75.81
CA PRO A 149 35.98 1.15 76.59
C PRO A 149 37.34 0.49 76.89
N TYR A 150 38.29 1.33 77.33
CA TYR A 150 39.43 1.05 78.21
C TYR A 150 40.85 1.29 77.63
N ASN A 151 41.45 2.37 78.14
CA ASN A 151 42.85 2.78 78.31
C ASN A 151 43.84 1.61 78.63
N ASP A 152 45.17 1.69 78.54
CA ASP A 152 46.17 2.77 78.64
C ASP A 152 47.48 2.29 77.98
N ASP A 153 48.40 3.25 77.81
CA ASP A 153 49.86 3.13 77.95
C ASP A 153 50.74 3.31 76.71
N CYS A 154 51.52 4.39 76.76
CA CYS A 154 52.67 4.71 75.93
C CYS A 154 53.86 3.82 76.33
N VAL A 155 54.78 3.51 75.42
CA VAL A 155 56.25 3.57 75.66
C VAL A 155 57.02 3.27 74.36
N LEU A 156 58.23 3.82 74.37
CA LEU A 156 59.19 4.17 73.33
C LEU A 156 59.69 3.10 72.34
N VAL A 157 59.92 3.62 71.11
CA VAL A 157 61.13 3.57 70.26
C VAL A 157 62.23 2.55 70.61
N VAL A 158 62.67 1.77 69.62
CA VAL A 158 64.04 1.77 69.04
C VAL A 158 64.06 0.86 67.80
N ALA A 159 64.70 1.33 66.73
CA ALA A 159 65.00 0.57 65.52
C ALA A 159 66.32 -0.21 65.69
N GLU A 160 66.50 -1.22 64.83
CA GLU A 160 67.76 -1.91 64.47
C GLU A 160 67.88 -3.36 64.96
N GLU A 161 67.92 -4.30 64.00
CA GLU A 161 68.71 -5.53 64.13
C GLU A 161 69.46 -5.79 62.80
N ASN A 162 70.78 -5.59 62.90
CA ASN A 162 71.90 -6.41 62.41
C ASN A 162 71.96 -6.87 60.94
#